data_AF-A0A4Y9ZNL0-F1
#
_entry.id   AF-A0A4Y9ZNL0-F1
#
_cell.length_a   1.000
_cell.length_b   1.000
_cell.length_c   1.000
_cell.angle_alpha   90.00
_cell.angle_beta   90.00
_cell.angle_gamma   90.00
#
_symmetry.space_group_name_H-M   'P 1'
#
loop_
_entity.id
_entity.type
_entity.pdbx_description
1 polymer ?
#
loop_
_entity_poly.entity_id
_entity_poly.type
_entity_poly.pdbx_seq_one_letter_code
_entity_poly.pdbx_strand_id
1 'polypeptide(L)'
;MEYLQSSQSFVRALKAPNDPPKDGDPLKIEIARQAWDAPSFHVPNKGETIVDWLLTRLLKDRTRPPASNPVLDTRYWQLLHDVVCPPSSPDAADAVRRNKTWLLPLLNRTPIAPMITSLFTLSQSIAARAELYSTSSPALTLLWPFAVQKVTPDALLECFGALLGALASASETEPALRRNEGLQNIVHMLTASMRSAFSNSSNKKKLHQSFIQNHLATWLRSVAPLPNEDVATVYASDVFDAGVDILFNSDTLKQLAEAPASADLFVSLQTTAGDHPSAVLVSLSRVLAAFVHVARAVGMRFFIAGESVLEQLGNGDGADVWRARIALLKIVETDALFGMEQEEAAACLKQVVNLCIAALGSPPSGSQSLTPDVFSLSYVCRDSGANIDVVFETLCVLTRIDHDLIDPSIPSIIPRILTDSCPSTGPSAQLLSIILTYHNTTRTLPTHLSRILASLLQPPPTAHIPTFYTHATASPLLAHGHLDKLARA
;
A
#
# COMPACT_ATOMS: atom_id res chain seq x y z
N MET A 1 -50.36 4.07 -28.58
CA MET A 1 -49.62 3.79 -27.33
C MET A 1 -50.23 4.62 -26.20
N GLU A 2 -51.16 4.08 -25.42
CA GLU A 2 -51.82 4.84 -24.33
C GLU A 2 -50.82 5.39 -23.30
N TYR A 3 -49.71 4.68 -23.05
CA TYR A 3 -48.73 5.07 -22.04
C TYR A 3 -47.92 6.33 -22.39
N LEU A 4 -47.73 6.68 -23.67
CA LEU A 4 -47.03 7.92 -24.12
C LEU A 4 -47.98 9.11 -24.33
N GLN A 5 -49.28 8.98 -24.03
CA GLN A 5 -50.23 10.09 -24.21
C GLN A 5 -50.07 11.18 -23.14
N SER A 6 -49.61 10.82 -21.93
CA SER A 6 -49.43 11.76 -20.83
C SER A 6 -48.30 11.32 -19.88
N SER A 7 -47.73 12.29 -19.15
CA SER A 7 -46.77 11.98 -18.07
C SER A 7 -47.37 11.07 -17.00
N GLN A 8 -48.67 11.24 -16.69
CA GLN A 8 -49.36 10.44 -15.69
C GLN A 8 -49.56 8.99 -16.14
N SER A 9 -49.90 8.75 -17.41
CA SER A 9 -50.04 7.39 -17.97
C SER A 9 -48.70 6.67 -17.98
N PHE A 10 -47.62 7.35 -18.32
CA PHE A 10 -46.26 6.80 -18.29
C PHE A 10 -45.83 6.39 -16.88
N VAL A 11 -45.98 7.29 -15.90
CA VAL A 11 -45.63 6.98 -14.50
C VAL A 11 -46.49 5.83 -13.96
N ARG A 12 -47.78 5.78 -14.30
CA ARG A 12 -48.66 4.66 -13.93
C ARG A 12 -48.23 3.34 -14.56
N ALA A 13 -47.80 3.36 -15.83
CA ALA A 13 -47.31 2.16 -16.51
C ALA A 13 -46.04 1.61 -15.84
N LEU A 14 -45.06 2.46 -15.51
CA LEU A 14 -43.83 2.02 -14.83
C LEU A 14 -44.09 1.51 -13.40
N LYS A 15 -45.05 2.12 -12.68
CA LYS A 15 -45.43 1.75 -11.31
C LYS A 15 -46.43 0.59 -11.21
N ALA A 16 -46.94 0.08 -12.34
CA ALA A 16 -47.86 -1.06 -12.32
C ALA A 16 -47.22 -2.27 -11.59
N PRO A 17 -47.99 -3.16 -10.95
CA PRO A 17 -47.42 -4.34 -10.29
C PRO A 17 -46.89 -5.38 -11.29
N ASN A 18 -47.57 -5.52 -12.44
CA ASN A 18 -47.27 -6.50 -13.47
C ASN A 18 -46.33 -5.95 -14.54
N ASP A 19 -45.61 -6.82 -15.23
CA ASP A 19 -44.71 -6.50 -16.34
C ASP A 19 -44.92 -7.57 -17.42
N PRO A 20 -45.62 -7.27 -18.53
CA PRO A 20 -46.11 -5.95 -18.95
C PRO A 20 -47.24 -5.37 -18.07
N PRO A 21 -47.52 -4.04 -18.11
CA PRO A 21 -48.54 -3.40 -17.28
C PRO A 21 -49.98 -3.86 -17.54
N LYS A 22 -50.31 -4.14 -18.81
CA LYS A 22 -51.58 -4.73 -19.28
C LYS A 22 -51.26 -5.88 -20.23
N ASP A 23 -52.20 -6.81 -20.40
CA ASP A 23 -52.04 -7.88 -21.38
C ASP A 23 -51.95 -7.30 -22.80
N GLY A 24 -50.89 -7.68 -23.51
CA GLY A 24 -50.60 -7.15 -24.85
C GLY A 24 -49.83 -5.82 -24.88
N ASP A 25 -49.60 -5.16 -23.74
CA ASP A 25 -48.68 -4.02 -23.66
C ASP A 25 -47.21 -4.47 -23.80
N PRO A 26 -46.30 -3.59 -24.25
CA PRO A 26 -44.87 -3.85 -24.22
C PRO A 26 -44.34 -3.95 -22.79
N LEU A 27 -43.14 -4.53 -22.65
CA LEU A 27 -42.48 -4.63 -21.35
C LEU A 27 -42.17 -3.24 -20.79
N LYS A 28 -42.12 -3.09 -19.47
CA LYS A 28 -41.82 -1.79 -18.86
C LYS A 28 -40.47 -1.21 -19.27
N ILE A 29 -39.47 -2.06 -19.52
CA ILE A 29 -38.18 -1.62 -20.03
C ILE A 29 -38.29 -1.02 -21.44
N GLU A 30 -39.17 -1.56 -22.28
CA GLU A 30 -39.45 -1.02 -23.62
C GLU A 30 -40.24 0.28 -23.53
N ILE A 31 -41.22 0.36 -22.62
CA ILE A 31 -41.97 1.59 -22.34
C ILE A 31 -41.01 2.71 -21.87
N ALA A 32 -40.10 2.40 -20.94
CA ALA A 32 -39.11 3.36 -20.43
C ALA A 32 -38.12 3.80 -21.53
N ARG A 33 -37.65 2.86 -22.35
CA ARG A 33 -36.77 3.13 -23.49
C ARG A 33 -37.44 4.03 -24.54
N GLN A 34 -38.65 3.66 -24.99
CA GLN A 34 -39.41 4.46 -25.96
C GLN A 34 -39.73 5.84 -25.42
N ALA A 35 -40.08 5.94 -24.12
CA ALA A 35 -40.26 7.22 -23.49
C ALA A 35 -38.97 8.02 -23.58
N TRP A 36 -37.82 7.50 -23.13
CA TRP A 36 -36.50 8.17 -23.18
C TRP A 36 -36.16 8.68 -24.57
N ASP A 37 -36.26 7.82 -25.59
CA ASP A 37 -35.88 8.10 -26.97
C ASP A 37 -36.84 9.05 -27.70
N ALA A 38 -38.03 9.31 -27.15
CA ALA A 38 -39.00 10.26 -27.71
C ALA A 38 -38.75 11.69 -27.16
N PRO A 39 -38.07 12.59 -27.92
CA PRO A 39 -37.83 13.97 -27.46
C PRO A 39 -39.12 14.80 -27.40
N SER A 40 -40.13 14.45 -28.20
CA SER A 40 -41.45 15.08 -28.20
C SER A 40 -42.28 14.72 -26.96
N PHE A 41 -41.91 13.65 -26.24
CA PHE A 41 -42.62 13.21 -25.05
C PHE A 41 -42.09 13.93 -23.81
N HIS A 42 -42.78 15.03 -23.44
CA HIS A 42 -42.42 15.84 -22.29
C HIS A 42 -42.94 15.24 -20.97
N VAL A 43 -42.01 14.87 -20.09
CA VAL A 43 -42.29 14.45 -18.72
C VAL A 43 -41.42 15.29 -17.78
N PRO A 44 -41.99 16.01 -16.81
CA PRO A 44 -41.20 16.70 -15.79
C PRO A 44 -40.28 15.70 -15.07
N ASN A 45 -38.98 16.01 -14.99
CA ASN A 45 -37.95 15.13 -14.40
C ASN A 45 -37.97 13.70 -14.97
N LYS A 46 -38.13 13.56 -16.28
CA LYS A 46 -38.15 12.28 -17.01
C LYS A 46 -37.00 11.35 -16.62
N GLY A 47 -35.77 11.88 -16.59
CA GLY A 47 -34.57 11.11 -16.24
C GLY A 47 -34.61 10.57 -14.81
N GLU A 48 -34.94 11.43 -13.83
CA GLU A 48 -35.10 11.02 -12.43
C GLU A 48 -36.14 9.92 -12.27
N THR A 49 -37.29 10.05 -12.93
CA THR A 49 -38.38 9.05 -12.89
C THR A 49 -37.94 7.70 -13.44
N ILE A 50 -37.21 7.69 -14.56
CA ILE A 50 -36.70 6.46 -15.18
C ILE A 50 -35.63 5.81 -14.31
N VAL A 51 -34.67 6.59 -13.79
CA VAL A 51 -33.60 6.06 -12.93
C VAL A 51 -34.15 5.53 -11.61
N ASP A 52 -35.10 6.23 -10.98
CA ASP A 52 -35.76 5.75 -9.76
C ASP A 52 -36.45 4.40 -9.97
N TRP A 53 -37.14 4.25 -11.11
CA TRP A 53 -37.76 2.98 -11.50
C TRP A 53 -36.72 1.89 -11.77
N LEU A 54 -35.66 2.18 -12.56
CA LEU A 54 -34.60 1.24 -12.89
C LEU A 54 -33.88 0.73 -11.63
N LEU A 55 -33.43 1.64 -10.77
CA LEU A 55 -32.74 1.27 -9.53
C LEU A 55 -33.66 0.50 -8.58
N THR A 56 -34.94 0.86 -8.50
CA THR A 56 -35.93 0.11 -7.71
C THR A 56 -36.10 -1.31 -8.25
N ARG A 57 -36.15 -1.48 -9.58
CA ARG A 57 -36.31 -2.80 -10.23
C ARG A 57 -35.07 -3.66 -10.02
N LEU A 58 -33.89 -3.12 -10.31
CA LEU A 58 -32.59 -3.78 -10.09
C LEU A 58 -32.42 -4.21 -8.62
N LEU A 59 -32.93 -3.41 -7.67
CA LEU A 59 -32.89 -3.76 -6.27
C LEU A 59 -33.92 -4.83 -5.88
N LYS A 60 -35.21 -4.61 -6.17
CA LYS A 60 -36.30 -5.45 -5.63
C LYS A 60 -36.40 -6.80 -6.32
N ASP A 61 -36.10 -6.86 -7.61
CA ASP A 61 -36.32 -8.05 -8.42
C ASP A 61 -35.05 -8.87 -8.66
N ARG A 62 -33.96 -8.57 -7.94
CA ARG A 62 -32.69 -9.31 -7.99
C ARG A 62 -32.81 -10.79 -7.62
N THR A 63 -33.88 -11.21 -6.96
CA THR A 63 -34.14 -12.61 -6.58
C THR A 63 -34.96 -13.37 -7.63
N ARG A 64 -35.36 -12.73 -8.73
CA ARG A 64 -36.10 -13.39 -9.82
C ARG A 64 -35.24 -14.43 -10.55
N PRO A 65 -35.88 -15.42 -11.21
CA PRO A 65 -35.14 -16.40 -12.00
C PRO A 65 -34.36 -15.72 -13.14
N PRO A 66 -33.20 -16.27 -13.56
CA PRO A 66 -32.28 -15.60 -14.48
C PRO A 66 -32.93 -15.04 -15.75
N ALA A 67 -33.87 -15.77 -16.35
CA ALA A 67 -34.56 -15.38 -17.59
C ALA A 67 -35.40 -14.08 -17.48
N SER A 68 -35.77 -13.66 -16.27
CA SER A 68 -36.57 -12.45 -16.02
C SER A 68 -35.91 -11.50 -15.01
N ASN A 69 -34.63 -11.74 -14.70
CA ASN A 69 -33.91 -10.98 -13.71
C ASN A 69 -33.35 -9.70 -14.33
N PRO A 70 -33.80 -8.50 -13.90
CA PRO A 70 -33.36 -7.25 -14.50
C PRO A 70 -31.85 -6.98 -14.31
N VAL A 71 -31.21 -7.60 -13.31
CA VAL A 71 -29.78 -7.47 -13.07
C VAL A 71 -28.96 -8.14 -14.18
N LEU A 72 -29.50 -9.17 -14.83
CA LEU A 72 -28.84 -9.90 -15.92
C LEU A 72 -29.23 -9.40 -17.32
N ASP A 73 -30.21 -8.51 -17.41
CA ASP A 73 -30.71 -7.98 -18.68
C ASP A 73 -29.97 -6.68 -19.05
N THR A 74 -29.17 -6.75 -20.12
CA THR A 74 -28.34 -5.63 -20.59
C THR A 74 -29.16 -4.39 -20.95
N ARG A 75 -30.45 -4.55 -21.31
CA ARG A 75 -31.34 -3.43 -21.66
C ARG A 75 -31.55 -2.47 -20.49
N TYR A 76 -31.60 -2.99 -19.26
CA TYR A 76 -31.76 -2.17 -18.05
C TYR A 76 -30.51 -1.34 -17.77
N TRP A 77 -29.33 -1.96 -17.88
CA TRP A 77 -28.05 -1.27 -17.69
C TRP A 77 -27.76 -0.26 -18.79
N GLN A 78 -28.08 -0.59 -20.04
CA GLN A 78 -27.96 0.32 -21.17
C GLN A 78 -28.86 1.55 -20.98
N LEU A 79 -30.14 1.36 -20.63
CA LEU A 79 -31.03 2.50 -20.40
C LEU A 79 -30.58 3.33 -19.19
N LEU A 80 -30.09 2.69 -18.13
CA LEU A 80 -29.53 3.40 -16.98
C LEU A 80 -28.36 4.28 -17.41
N HIS A 81 -27.40 3.71 -18.14
CA HIS A 81 -26.27 4.43 -18.71
C HIS A 81 -26.73 5.63 -19.57
N ASP A 82 -27.61 5.40 -20.52
CA ASP A 82 -28.01 6.45 -21.47
C ASP A 82 -28.73 7.62 -20.79
N VAL A 83 -29.42 7.36 -19.67
CA VAL A 83 -30.09 8.40 -18.87
C VAL A 83 -29.10 9.19 -18.00
N VAL A 84 -28.13 8.51 -17.38
CA VAL A 84 -27.18 9.15 -16.44
C VAL A 84 -25.97 9.77 -17.15
N CYS A 85 -25.60 9.21 -18.30
CA CYS A 85 -24.54 9.66 -19.21
C CYS A 85 -25.17 10.08 -20.56
N PRO A 86 -25.92 11.19 -20.63
CA PRO A 86 -26.49 11.63 -21.89
C PRO A 86 -25.39 11.87 -22.92
N PRO A 87 -25.61 11.51 -24.19
CA PRO A 87 -24.61 11.65 -25.25
C PRO A 87 -24.13 13.10 -25.32
N SER A 88 -22.84 13.27 -25.63
CA SER A 88 -22.05 14.51 -25.58
C SER A 88 -22.73 15.69 -26.30
N SER A 89 -23.68 16.31 -25.63
CA SER A 89 -24.17 17.64 -26.00
C SER A 89 -23.02 18.64 -25.79
N PRO A 90 -22.89 19.68 -26.62
CA PRO A 90 -21.91 20.75 -26.42
C PRO A 90 -21.96 21.35 -24.99
N ASP A 91 -23.08 21.20 -24.27
CA ASP A 91 -23.26 21.59 -22.87
C ASP A 91 -23.04 20.44 -21.85
N ALA A 92 -22.10 19.52 -22.13
CA ALA A 92 -21.86 18.33 -21.30
C ALA A 92 -21.60 18.66 -19.82
N ALA A 93 -20.88 19.76 -19.54
CA ALA A 93 -20.58 20.20 -18.18
C ALA A 93 -21.85 20.55 -17.38
N ASP A 94 -22.83 21.19 -18.02
CA ASP A 94 -24.09 21.57 -17.37
C ASP A 94 -25.07 20.41 -17.29
N ALA A 95 -25.03 19.45 -18.22
CA ALA A 95 -25.77 18.20 -18.11
C ALA A 95 -25.31 17.38 -16.89
N VAL A 96 -24.00 17.24 -16.69
CA VAL A 96 -23.43 16.54 -15.54
C VAL A 96 -23.82 17.21 -14.22
N ARG A 97 -23.77 18.55 -14.15
CA ARG A 97 -24.20 19.30 -12.95
C ARG A 97 -25.69 19.09 -12.65
N ARG A 98 -26.56 19.18 -13.66
CA ARG A 98 -28.00 18.96 -13.50
C ARG A 98 -28.32 17.54 -13.05
N ASN A 99 -27.62 16.54 -13.59
CA ASN A 99 -27.80 15.15 -13.18
C ASN A 99 -27.41 14.95 -11.71
N LYS A 100 -26.33 15.59 -11.24
CA LYS A 100 -25.90 15.49 -9.82
C LYS A 100 -26.95 15.99 -8.83
N THR A 101 -27.77 17.01 -9.17
CA THR A 101 -28.72 17.62 -8.24
C THR A 101 -29.82 16.66 -7.78
N TRP A 102 -30.41 15.88 -8.68
CA TRP A 102 -31.48 14.92 -8.34
C TRP A 102 -30.94 13.51 -8.07
N LEU A 103 -29.78 13.17 -8.63
CA LEU A 103 -29.20 11.83 -8.47
C LEU A 103 -28.73 11.55 -7.04
N LEU A 104 -28.14 12.54 -6.36
CA LEU A 104 -27.64 12.35 -5.00
C LEU A 104 -28.77 12.03 -3.99
N PRO A 105 -29.89 12.77 -3.93
CA PRO A 105 -31.05 12.38 -3.10
C PRO A 105 -31.57 10.98 -3.41
N LEU A 106 -31.57 10.59 -4.69
CA LEU A 106 -32.01 9.27 -5.12
C LEU A 106 -31.07 8.15 -4.65
N LEU A 107 -29.76 8.33 -4.79
CA LEU A 107 -28.76 7.36 -4.34
C LEU A 107 -28.67 7.26 -2.82
N ASN A 108 -29.00 8.34 -2.10
CA ASN A 108 -29.11 8.31 -0.64
C ASN A 108 -30.25 7.42 -0.13
N ARG A 109 -31.32 7.24 -0.91
CA ARG A 109 -32.46 6.38 -0.54
C ARG A 109 -32.41 4.98 -1.14
N THR A 110 -31.56 4.75 -2.14
CA THR A 110 -31.51 3.48 -2.87
C THR A 110 -30.14 2.83 -2.76
N PRO A 111 -29.98 1.74 -1.98
CA PRO A 111 -28.68 1.12 -1.76
C PRO A 111 -28.17 0.40 -3.02
N ILE A 112 -27.05 0.88 -3.58
CA ILE A 112 -26.42 0.31 -4.78
C ILE A 112 -25.65 -0.99 -4.51
N ALA A 113 -25.02 -1.10 -3.34
CA ALA A 113 -24.19 -2.26 -2.98
C ALA A 113 -24.87 -3.63 -3.23
N PRO A 114 -26.11 -3.88 -2.76
CA PRO A 114 -26.80 -5.15 -3.03
C PRO A 114 -27.02 -5.45 -4.52
N MET A 115 -27.15 -4.43 -5.37
CA MET A 115 -27.31 -4.62 -6.82
C MET A 115 -26.01 -5.12 -7.44
N ILE A 116 -24.87 -4.56 -7.00
CA ILE A 116 -23.53 -4.98 -7.44
C ILE A 116 -23.23 -6.40 -6.96
N THR A 117 -23.51 -6.71 -5.70
CA THR A 117 -23.38 -8.08 -5.18
C THR A 117 -24.19 -9.06 -6.03
N SER A 118 -25.47 -8.77 -6.30
CA SER A 118 -26.31 -9.61 -7.14
C SER A 118 -25.82 -9.70 -8.59
N LEU A 119 -25.27 -8.61 -9.15
CA LEU A 119 -24.67 -8.62 -10.48
C LEU A 119 -23.58 -9.68 -10.56
N PHE A 120 -22.64 -9.70 -9.62
CA PHE A 120 -21.55 -10.68 -9.62
C PHE A 120 -21.96 -12.10 -9.25
N THR A 121 -22.88 -12.26 -8.30
CA THR A 121 -23.34 -13.61 -7.92
C THR A 121 -24.13 -14.26 -9.05
N LEU A 122 -25.06 -13.52 -9.66
CA LEU A 122 -25.96 -14.08 -10.67
C LEU A 122 -25.29 -14.23 -12.03
N SER A 123 -24.37 -13.32 -12.38
CA SER A 123 -23.68 -13.36 -13.68
C SER A 123 -22.87 -14.65 -13.87
N GLN A 124 -22.42 -15.30 -12.80
CA GLN A 124 -21.68 -16.55 -12.85
C GLN A 124 -22.46 -17.70 -13.53
N SER A 125 -23.78 -17.59 -13.63
CA SER A 125 -24.65 -18.59 -14.25
C SER A 125 -24.96 -18.36 -15.73
N ILE A 126 -24.53 -17.23 -16.32
CA ILE A 126 -24.82 -16.88 -17.72
C ILE A 126 -23.54 -16.86 -18.57
N ALA A 127 -23.70 -17.10 -19.87
CA ALA A 127 -22.57 -17.04 -20.81
C ALA A 127 -22.20 -15.59 -21.21
N ALA A 128 -23.18 -14.67 -21.28
CA ALA A 128 -22.99 -13.30 -21.78
C ALA A 128 -22.40 -12.32 -20.73
N ARG A 129 -21.45 -12.77 -19.89
CA ARG A 129 -20.90 -11.95 -18.80
C ARG A 129 -20.14 -10.73 -19.29
N ALA A 130 -19.36 -10.89 -20.36
CA ALA A 130 -18.54 -9.82 -20.92
C ALA A 130 -19.39 -8.63 -21.38
N GLU A 131 -20.48 -8.90 -22.10
CA GLU A 131 -21.44 -7.88 -22.54
C GLU A 131 -22.11 -7.20 -21.34
N LEU A 132 -22.52 -7.99 -20.35
CA LEU A 132 -23.17 -7.48 -19.14
C LEU A 132 -22.27 -6.53 -18.35
N TYR A 133 -21.00 -6.88 -18.14
CA TYR A 133 -20.05 -5.99 -17.46
C TYR A 133 -19.69 -4.77 -18.30
N SER A 134 -19.51 -4.93 -19.61
CA SER A 134 -19.26 -3.80 -20.51
C SER A 134 -20.40 -2.78 -20.49
N THR A 135 -21.65 -3.26 -20.42
CA THR A 135 -22.84 -2.41 -20.44
C THR A 135 -23.11 -1.76 -19.08
N SER A 136 -22.89 -2.49 -17.98
CA SER A 136 -23.17 -1.98 -16.62
C SER A 136 -22.08 -1.06 -16.08
N SER A 137 -20.83 -1.28 -16.48
CA SER A 137 -19.65 -0.59 -15.92
C SER A 137 -19.70 0.94 -16.01
N PRO A 138 -20.06 1.56 -17.16
CA PRO A 138 -20.12 3.02 -17.26
C PRO A 138 -21.13 3.65 -16.28
N ALA A 139 -22.32 3.06 -16.17
CA ALA A 139 -23.34 3.51 -15.23
C ALA A 139 -22.86 3.35 -13.78
N LEU A 140 -22.32 2.18 -13.43
CA LEU A 140 -21.83 1.92 -12.07
C LEU A 140 -20.70 2.87 -11.68
N THR A 141 -19.74 3.11 -12.56
CA THR A 141 -18.61 4.02 -12.31
C THR A 141 -19.07 5.45 -12.06
N LEU A 142 -20.14 5.90 -12.71
CA LEU A 142 -20.75 7.21 -12.44
C LEU A 142 -21.52 7.26 -11.12
N LEU A 143 -22.32 6.23 -10.83
CA LEU A 143 -23.21 6.20 -9.65
C LEU A 143 -22.45 5.94 -8.36
N TRP A 144 -21.40 5.13 -8.40
CA TRP A 144 -20.74 4.59 -7.22
C TRP A 144 -20.10 5.63 -6.30
N PRO A 145 -19.38 6.68 -6.77
CA PRO A 145 -18.78 7.68 -5.88
C PRO A 145 -19.78 8.41 -4.99
N PHE A 146 -21.04 8.52 -5.43
CA PHE A 146 -22.13 9.11 -4.64
C PHE A 146 -22.76 8.09 -3.68
N ALA A 147 -22.90 6.84 -4.12
CA ALA A 147 -23.54 5.80 -3.33
C ALA A 147 -22.63 5.22 -2.22
N VAL A 148 -21.33 5.10 -2.49
CA VAL A 148 -20.35 4.42 -1.62
C VAL A 148 -20.22 5.06 -0.24
N GLN A 149 -20.47 6.37 -0.13
CA GLN A 149 -20.36 7.13 1.12
C GLN A 149 -21.31 6.63 2.23
N LYS A 150 -22.35 5.88 1.87
CA LYS A 150 -23.31 5.29 2.82
C LYS A 150 -23.15 3.79 2.98
N VAL A 151 -22.24 3.16 2.23
CA VAL A 151 -22.02 1.72 2.30
C VAL A 151 -21.10 1.43 3.47
N THR A 152 -21.53 0.54 4.36
CA THR A 152 -20.70 0.13 5.51
C THR A 152 -19.52 -0.72 5.05
N PRO A 153 -18.41 -0.76 5.82
CA PRO A 153 -17.29 -1.65 5.52
C PRO A 153 -17.70 -3.12 5.38
N ASP A 154 -18.65 -3.62 6.19
CA ASP A 154 -19.19 -4.98 6.06
C ASP A 154 -19.88 -5.19 4.71
N ALA A 155 -20.73 -4.26 4.27
CA ALA A 155 -21.41 -4.37 2.98
C ALA A 155 -20.44 -4.24 1.78
N LEU A 156 -19.35 -3.46 1.94
CA LEU A 156 -18.27 -3.41 0.95
C LEU A 156 -17.49 -4.71 0.89
N LEU A 157 -17.24 -5.35 2.04
CA LEU A 157 -16.61 -6.67 2.11
C LEU A 157 -17.45 -7.71 1.37
N GLU A 158 -18.78 -7.70 1.52
CA GLU A 158 -19.67 -8.60 0.78
C GLU A 158 -19.68 -8.30 -0.74
N CYS A 159 -19.64 -7.02 -1.15
CA CYS A 159 -19.48 -6.66 -2.56
C CYS A 159 -18.16 -7.17 -3.14
N PHE A 160 -17.07 -7.00 -2.37
CA PHE A 160 -15.75 -7.49 -2.73
C PHE A 160 -15.74 -9.02 -2.80
N GLY A 161 -16.33 -9.72 -1.83
CA GLY A 161 -16.47 -11.18 -1.84
C GLY A 161 -17.22 -11.71 -3.06
N ALA A 162 -18.33 -11.06 -3.45
CA ALA A 162 -19.06 -11.41 -4.67
C ALA A 162 -18.21 -11.19 -5.94
N LEU A 163 -17.46 -10.09 -6.00
CA LEU A 163 -16.49 -9.83 -7.06
C LEU A 163 -15.42 -10.93 -7.12
N LEU A 164 -14.84 -11.32 -5.99
CA LEU A 164 -13.84 -12.40 -5.92
C LEU A 164 -14.42 -13.72 -6.46
N GLY A 165 -15.67 -14.04 -6.15
CA GLY A 165 -16.37 -15.19 -6.70
C GLY A 165 -16.49 -15.12 -8.23
N ALA A 166 -16.86 -13.95 -8.78
CA ALA A 166 -16.93 -13.74 -10.22
C ALA A 166 -15.56 -13.88 -10.89
N LEU A 167 -14.49 -13.36 -10.29
CA LEU A 167 -13.11 -13.48 -10.78
C LEU A 167 -12.60 -14.92 -10.73
N ALA A 168 -12.84 -15.64 -9.62
CA ALA A 168 -12.48 -17.05 -9.49
C ALA A 168 -13.19 -17.92 -10.52
N SER A 169 -14.50 -17.70 -10.73
CA SER A 169 -15.28 -18.38 -11.77
C SER A 169 -14.77 -18.06 -13.18
N ALA A 170 -14.42 -16.80 -13.46
CA ALA A 170 -13.86 -16.37 -14.75
C ALA A 170 -12.52 -17.07 -15.04
N SER A 171 -11.67 -17.23 -14.02
CA SER A 171 -10.37 -17.91 -14.15
C SER A 171 -10.51 -19.36 -14.61
N GLU A 172 -11.62 -20.04 -14.26
CA GLU A 172 -11.84 -21.45 -14.57
C GLU A 172 -12.61 -21.68 -15.86
N THR A 173 -13.57 -20.79 -16.16
CA THR A 173 -14.54 -21.02 -17.25
C THR A 173 -14.31 -20.15 -18.47
N GLU A 174 -13.78 -18.93 -18.31
CA GLU A 174 -13.72 -17.94 -19.38
C GLU A 174 -12.57 -16.95 -19.15
N PRO A 175 -11.30 -17.35 -19.37
CA PRO A 175 -10.15 -16.47 -19.11
C PRO A 175 -10.18 -15.14 -19.86
N ALA A 176 -10.81 -15.09 -21.04
CA ALA A 176 -11.00 -13.86 -21.81
C ALA A 176 -11.78 -12.78 -21.06
N LEU A 177 -12.68 -13.17 -20.14
CA LEU A 177 -13.47 -12.25 -19.34
C LEU A 177 -12.60 -11.37 -18.43
N ARG A 178 -11.43 -11.85 -18.01
CA ARG A 178 -10.45 -11.07 -17.22
C ARG A 178 -9.90 -9.87 -17.96
N ARG A 179 -9.98 -9.87 -19.30
CA ARG A 179 -9.54 -8.76 -20.17
C ARG A 179 -10.68 -7.80 -20.50
N ASN A 180 -11.90 -8.05 -20.02
CA ASN A 180 -13.04 -7.18 -20.24
C ASN A 180 -12.84 -5.85 -19.49
N GLU A 181 -12.73 -4.74 -20.22
CA GLU A 181 -12.52 -3.40 -19.66
C GLU A 181 -13.65 -3.01 -18.67
N GLY A 182 -14.89 -3.40 -18.98
CA GLY A 182 -16.04 -3.16 -18.11
C GLY A 182 -15.84 -3.78 -16.73
N LEU A 183 -15.46 -5.05 -16.68
CA LEU A 183 -15.13 -5.76 -15.44
C LEU A 183 -13.94 -5.11 -14.71
N GLN A 184 -12.87 -4.77 -15.43
CA GLN A 184 -11.68 -4.15 -14.84
C GLN A 184 -11.99 -2.81 -14.15
N ASN A 185 -12.81 -1.97 -14.78
CA ASN A 185 -13.26 -0.71 -14.20
C ASN A 185 -14.04 -0.94 -12.90
N ILE A 186 -14.96 -1.92 -12.88
CA ILE A 186 -15.73 -2.23 -11.68
C ILE A 186 -14.82 -2.82 -10.58
N VAL A 187 -13.85 -3.68 -10.95
CA VAL A 187 -12.85 -4.24 -10.02
C VAL A 187 -12.08 -3.11 -9.34
N HIS A 188 -11.48 -2.21 -10.12
CA HIS A 188 -10.68 -1.11 -9.60
C HIS A 188 -11.52 -0.22 -8.67
N MET A 189 -12.71 0.18 -9.11
CA MET A 189 -13.65 0.99 -8.34
C MET A 189 -14.00 0.36 -6.98
N LEU A 190 -14.35 -0.93 -6.95
CA LEU A 190 -14.73 -1.63 -5.72
C LEU A 190 -13.53 -1.89 -4.81
N THR A 191 -12.40 -2.27 -5.39
CA THR A 191 -11.18 -2.57 -4.64
C THR A 191 -10.64 -1.33 -3.95
N ALA A 192 -10.57 -0.20 -4.67
CA ALA A 192 -10.18 1.09 -4.09
C ALA A 192 -11.12 1.51 -2.95
N SER A 193 -12.43 1.34 -3.15
CA SER A 193 -13.45 1.66 -2.14
C SER A 193 -13.33 0.78 -0.89
N MET A 194 -13.12 -0.52 -1.08
CA MET A 194 -12.94 -1.47 0.01
C MET A 194 -11.67 -1.16 0.82
N ARG A 195 -10.53 -0.93 0.16
CA ARG A 195 -9.26 -0.56 0.83
C ARG A 195 -9.39 0.74 1.62
N SER A 196 -10.02 1.76 1.02
CA SER A 196 -10.29 3.04 1.70
C SER A 196 -11.22 2.87 2.89
N ALA A 197 -12.29 2.07 2.79
CA ALA A 197 -13.20 1.84 3.91
C ALA A 197 -12.54 0.99 5.01
N PHE A 198 -11.75 -0.01 4.63
CA PHE A 198 -11.06 -0.90 5.56
C PHE A 198 -9.99 -0.15 6.37
N SER A 199 -9.16 0.67 5.72
CA SER A 199 -8.11 1.45 6.39
C SER A 199 -8.65 2.39 7.48
N ASN A 200 -9.85 2.95 7.26
CA ASN A 200 -10.55 3.85 8.17
C ASN A 200 -11.54 3.14 9.12
N SER A 201 -11.70 1.81 9.01
CA SER A 201 -12.64 1.08 9.86
C SER A 201 -12.09 0.89 11.27
N SER A 202 -12.93 1.09 12.28
CA SER A 202 -12.66 0.69 13.67
C SER A 202 -12.88 -0.81 13.91
N ASN A 203 -13.55 -1.50 12.98
CA ASN A 203 -13.98 -2.90 13.12
C ASN A 203 -13.12 -3.87 12.30
N LYS A 204 -11.82 -3.58 12.11
CA LYS A 204 -10.90 -4.39 11.29
C LYS A 204 -10.87 -5.86 11.68
N LYS A 205 -10.90 -6.17 12.99
CA LYS A 205 -10.94 -7.55 13.51
C LYS A 205 -12.13 -8.34 12.97
N LYS A 206 -13.33 -7.74 12.99
CA LYS A 206 -14.55 -8.38 12.51
C LYS A 206 -14.48 -8.62 10.99
N LEU A 207 -14.03 -7.62 10.24
CA LEU A 207 -13.89 -7.72 8.78
C LEU A 207 -12.86 -8.79 8.40
N HIS A 208 -11.76 -8.88 9.14
CA HIS A 208 -10.74 -9.93 8.97
C HIS A 208 -11.33 -11.33 9.21
N GLN A 209 -12.03 -11.55 10.32
CA GLN A 209 -12.67 -12.83 10.62
C GLN A 209 -13.69 -13.21 9.53
N SER A 210 -14.53 -12.27 9.12
CA SER A 210 -15.50 -12.48 8.05
C SER A 210 -14.82 -12.80 6.71
N PHE A 211 -13.71 -12.15 6.39
CA PHE A 211 -12.94 -12.42 5.18
C PHE A 211 -12.33 -13.82 5.20
N ILE A 212 -11.70 -14.23 6.31
CA ILE A 212 -11.14 -15.57 6.48
C ILE A 212 -12.22 -16.64 6.29
N GLN A 213 -13.36 -16.46 6.95
CA GLN A 213 -14.44 -17.45 6.96
C GLN A 213 -15.16 -17.56 5.61
N ASN A 214 -15.41 -16.43 4.93
CA ASN A 214 -16.33 -16.41 3.79
C ASN A 214 -15.65 -16.20 2.43
N HIS A 215 -14.44 -15.64 2.39
CA HIS A 215 -13.87 -15.09 1.16
C HIS A 215 -12.41 -15.49 0.89
N LEU A 216 -11.70 -16.06 1.87
CA LEU A 216 -10.28 -16.44 1.70
C LEU A 216 -10.09 -17.42 0.54
N ALA A 217 -10.93 -18.45 0.44
CA ALA A 217 -10.84 -19.46 -0.60
C ALA A 217 -11.02 -18.87 -2.01
N THR A 218 -12.06 -18.04 -2.20
CA THR A 218 -12.33 -17.34 -3.46
C THR A 218 -11.27 -16.29 -3.78
N TRP A 219 -10.73 -15.60 -2.77
CA TRP A 219 -9.62 -14.67 -2.95
C TRP A 219 -8.39 -15.38 -3.49
N LEU A 220 -7.94 -16.46 -2.85
CA LEU A 220 -6.77 -17.24 -3.28
C LEU A 220 -6.93 -17.78 -4.71
N ARG A 221 -8.15 -18.22 -5.09
CA ARG A 221 -8.45 -18.61 -6.48
C ARG A 221 -8.40 -17.44 -7.45
N SER A 222 -8.89 -16.28 -7.06
CA SER A 222 -8.91 -15.10 -7.93
C SER A 222 -7.52 -14.49 -8.20
N VAL A 223 -6.60 -14.60 -7.24
CA VAL A 223 -5.24 -14.04 -7.34
C VAL A 223 -4.19 -15.05 -7.82
N ALA A 224 -4.58 -16.32 -7.96
CA ALA A 224 -3.72 -17.34 -8.56
C ALA A 224 -3.38 -16.92 -10.01
N PRO A 225 -2.09 -16.88 -10.37
CA PRO A 225 -1.67 -16.57 -11.74
C PRO A 225 -2.18 -17.66 -12.69
N LEU A 226 -2.68 -17.23 -13.84
CA LEU A 226 -3.11 -18.13 -14.89
C LEU A 226 -1.89 -18.71 -15.61
N PRO A 227 -1.85 -20.02 -15.89
CA PRO A 227 -0.81 -20.59 -16.73
C PRO A 227 -0.91 -19.94 -18.12
N ASN A 228 0.20 -19.35 -18.59
CA ASN A 228 0.36 -18.66 -19.89
C ASN A 228 -0.14 -17.21 -19.98
N GLU A 229 -0.41 -16.51 -18.87
CA GLU A 229 -0.56 -15.04 -18.92
C GLU A 229 0.80 -14.35 -18.72
N ASP A 230 1.49 -14.05 -19.83
CA ASP A 230 2.68 -13.19 -19.83
C ASP A 230 2.35 -11.73 -19.44
N VAL A 231 1.08 -11.36 -19.50
CA VAL A 231 0.60 -10.02 -19.14
C VAL A 231 -0.09 -10.11 -17.79
N ALA A 232 0.62 -9.69 -16.73
CA ALA A 232 0.00 -9.44 -15.43
C ALA A 232 -1.20 -8.51 -15.62
N THR A 233 -2.40 -8.97 -15.27
CA THR A 233 -3.59 -8.14 -15.34
C THR A 233 -3.46 -6.99 -14.33
N VAL A 234 -3.65 -5.75 -14.77
CA VAL A 234 -3.42 -4.52 -13.98
C VAL A 234 -4.15 -4.54 -12.63
N TYR A 235 -5.30 -5.19 -12.54
CA TYR A 235 -6.09 -5.26 -11.31
C TYR A 235 -5.71 -6.44 -10.39
N ALA A 236 -4.92 -7.41 -10.84
CA ALA A 236 -4.56 -8.57 -10.01
C ALA A 236 -3.69 -8.16 -8.82
N SER A 237 -2.85 -7.13 -8.98
CA SER A 237 -2.13 -6.49 -7.86
C SER A 237 -3.11 -5.83 -6.90
N ASP A 238 -4.04 -5.01 -7.40
CA ASP A 238 -5.00 -4.28 -6.55
C ASP A 238 -5.83 -5.24 -5.68
N VAL A 239 -6.34 -6.32 -6.27
CA VAL A 239 -7.14 -7.34 -5.57
C VAL A 239 -6.29 -8.13 -4.57
N PHE A 240 -5.04 -8.44 -4.92
CA PHE A 240 -4.11 -9.09 -4.02
C PHE A 240 -3.79 -8.18 -2.83
N ASP A 241 -3.43 -6.92 -3.08
CA ASP A 241 -3.10 -5.94 -2.05
C ASP A 241 -4.28 -5.69 -1.11
N ALA A 242 -5.51 -5.64 -1.63
CA ALA A 242 -6.70 -5.52 -0.79
C ALA A 242 -6.87 -6.71 0.17
N GLY A 243 -6.61 -7.93 -0.29
CA GLY A 243 -6.63 -9.11 0.58
C GLY A 243 -5.48 -9.10 1.59
N VAL A 244 -4.29 -8.66 1.19
CA VAL A 244 -3.13 -8.47 2.07
C VAL A 244 -3.43 -7.44 3.16
N ASP A 245 -4.02 -6.30 2.83
CA ASP A 245 -4.42 -5.27 3.80
C ASP A 245 -5.40 -5.84 4.84
N ILE A 246 -6.35 -6.69 4.42
CA ILE A 246 -7.33 -7.33 5.30
C ILE A 246 -6.68 -8.40 6.18
N LEU A 247 -5.81 -9.25 5.61
CA LEU A 247 -5.16 -10.35 6.33
C LEU A 247 -4.08 -9.88 7.29
N PHE A 248 -3.25 -8.93 6.85
CA PHE A 248 -2.02 -8.51 7.50
C PHE A 248 -2.06 -7.01 7.80
N ASN A 249 -2.98 -6.57 8.65
CA ASN A 249 -2.89 -5.23 9.25
C ASN A 249 -2.25 -5.33 10.64
N SER A 250 -1.90 -4.19 11.22
CA SER A 250 -1.24 -4.14 12.54
C SER A 250 -2.03 -4.85 13.65
N ASP A 251 -3.36 -4.81 13.61
CA ASP A 251 -4.20 -5.41 14.65
C ASP A 251 -4.32 -6.91 14.48
N THR A 252 -4.36 -7.39 13.23
CA THR A 252 -4.39 -8.83 12.93
C THR A 252 -3.03 -9.47 13.11
N LEU A 253 -1.93 -8.77 12.80
CA LEU A 253 -0.57 -9.26 13.08
C LEU A 253 -0.33 -9.46 14.58
N LYS A 254 -0.82 -8.55 15.43
CA LYS A 254 -0.79 -8.74 16.89
C LYS A 254 -1.55 -9.99 17.32
N GLN A 255 -2.74 -10.22 16.73
CA GLN A 255 -3.54 -11.41 17.02
C GLN A 255 -2.88 -12.69 16.50
N LEU A 256 -2.24 -12.66 15.33
CA LEU A 256 -1.54 -13.82 14.77
C LEU A 256 -0.35 -14.25 15.66
N ALA A 257 0.25 -13.31 16.41
CA ALA A 257 1.25 -13.63 17.42
C ALA A 257 0.66 -14.35 18.65
N GLU A 258 -0.65 -14.23 18.88
CA GLU A 258 -1.37 -14.95 19.93
C GLU A 258 -1.82 -16.32 19.42
N ALA A 259 -1.37 -17.39 20.08
CA ALA A 259 -1.57 -18.78 19.65
C ALA A 259 -3.01 -19.16 19.21
N PRO A 260 -4.11 -18.77 19.90
CA PRO A 260 -5.44 -19.21 19.50
C PRO A 260 -5.99 -18.54 18.24
N ALA A 261 -5.66 -17.27 17.96
CA ALA A 261 -6.20 -16.55 16.81
C ALA A 261 -5.51 -16.93 15.49
N SER A 262 -4.26 -17.39 15.56
CA SER A 262 -3.54 -17.95 14.40
C SER A 262 -4.23 -19.19 13.82
N ALA A 263 -4.94 -19.96 14.65
CA ALA A 263 -5.56 -21.20 14.26
C ALA A 263 -6.60 -21.01 13.14
N ASP A 264 -7.45 -19.98 13.20
CA ASP A 264 -8.55 -19.79 12.25
C ASP A 264 -8.06 -19.57 10.81
N LEU A 265 -7.00 -18.77 10.64
CA LEU A 265 -6.39 -18.54 9.33
C LEU A 265 -5.79 -19.82 8.78
N PHE A 266 -5.01 -20.54 9.59
CA PHE A 266 -4.36 -21.78 9.14
C PHE A 266 -5.36 -22.90 8.89
N VAL A 267 -6.41 -23.04 9.70
CA VAL A 267 -7.51 -23.97 9.44
C VAL A 267 -8.19 -23.64 8.12
N SER A 268 -8.51 -22.36 7.87
CA SER A 268 -9.15 -21.96 6.61
C SER A 268 -8.25 -22.18 5.39
N LEU A 269 -6.93 -21.94 5.53
CA LEU A 269 -5.94 -22.28 4.50
C LEU A 269 -5.85 -23.79 4.26
N GLN A 270 -5.87 -24.60 5.32
CA GLN A 270 -5.85 -26.06 5.22
C GLN A 270 -7.11 -26.60 4.55
N THR A 271 -8.29 -26.11 4.92
CA THR A 271 -9.56 -26.45 4.27
C THR A 271 -9.51 -26.08 2.79
N THR A 272 -9.09 -24.85 2.47
CA THR A 272 -8.97 -24.39 1.08
C THR A 272 -7.95 -25.21 0.29
N ALA A 273 -6.83 -25.61 0.91
CA ALA A 273 -5.82 -26.44 0.26
C ALA A 273 -6.33 -27.84 -0.05
N GLY A 274 -7.26 -28.37 0.77
CA GLY A 274 -7.97 -29.61 0.49
C GLY A 274 -8.85 -29.53 -0.75
N ASP A 275 -9.59 -28.44 -0.90
CA ASP A 275 -10.54 -28.24 -2.01
C ASP A 275 -9.85 -27.75 -3.31
N HIS A 276 -8.84 -26.90 -3.18
CA HIS A 276 -8.19 -26.18 -4.29
C HIS A 276 -6.66 -26.09 -4.12
N PRO A 277 -5.94 -27.22 -4.16
CA PRO A 277 -4.51 -27.26 -3.82
C PRO A 277 -3.65 -26.38 -4.73
N SER A 278 -3.94 -26.34 -6.03
CA SER A 278 -3.17 -25.53 -7.00
C SER A 278 -3.26 -24.03 -6.72
N ALA A 279 -4.47 -23.52 -6.43
CA ALA A 279 -4.68 -22.11 -6.13
C ALA A 279 -3.94 -21.68 -4.85
N VAL A 280 -3.98 -22.53 -3.82
CA VAL A 280 -3.29 -22.26 -2.55
C VAL A 280 -1.78 -22.32 -2.74
N LEU A 281 -1.24 -23.39 -3.33
CA LEU A 281 0.22 -23.57 -3.47
C LEU A 281 0.88 -22.43 -4.24
N VAL A 282 0.25 -21.98 -5.32
CA VAL A 282 0.80 -20.89 -6.13
C VAL A 282 0.72 -19.54 -5.40
N SER A 283 -0.40 -19.28 -4.70
CA SER A 283 -0.61 -18.03 -3.98
C SER A 283 0.17 -17.96 -2.66
N LEU A 284 0.47 -19.09 -2.03
CA LEU A 284 1.08 -19.16 -0.69
C LEU A 284 2.44 -18.46 -0.65
N SER A 285 3.29 -18.66 -1.66
CA SER A 285 4.60 -17.99 -1.74
C SER A 285 4.46 -16.47 -1.73
N ARG A 286 3.51 -15.93 -2.52
CA ARG A 286 3.20 -14.49 -2.58
C ARG A 286 2.61 -13.98 -1.27
N VAL A 287 1.68 -14.75 -0.67
CA VAL A 287 1.06 -14.40 0.61
C VAL A 287 2.09 -14.37 1.74
N LEU A 288 3.03 -15.33 1.78
CA LEU A 288 4.12 -15.34 2.75
C LEU A 288 5.10 -14.19 2.52
N ALA A 289 5.45 -13.90 1.25
CA ALA A 289 6.28 -12.75 0.92
C ALA A 289 5.61 -11.44 1.36
N ALA A 290 4.30 -11.29 1.12
CA ALA A 290 3.52 -10.15 1.58
C ALA A 290 3.47 -10.05 3.11
N PHE A 291 3.25 -11.18 3.80
CA PHE A 291 3.29 -11.23 5.27
C PHE A 291 4.63 -10.73 5.82
N VAL A 292 5.75 -11.24 5.29
CA VAL A 292 7.09 -10.80 5.69
C VAL A 292 7.28 -9.31 5.40
N HIS A 293 6.87 -8.85 4.22
CA HIS A 293 6.97 -7.44 3.83
C HIS A 293 6.19 -6.53 4.78
N VAL A 294 4.94 -6.87 5.10
CA VAL A 294 4.12 -6.08 6.05
C VAL A 294 4.72 -6.13 7.46
N ALA A 295 5.14 -7.30 7.94
CA ALA A 295 5.75 -7.43 9.26
C ALA A 295 7.00 -6.55 9.39
N ARG A 296 7.85 -6.53 8.35
CA ARG A 296 9.01 -5.64 8.25
C ARG A 296 8.61 -4.17 8.28
N ALA A 297 7.63 -3.76 7.48
CA ALA A 297 7.15 -2.38 7.45
C ALA A 297 6.58 -1.92 8.81
N VAL A 298 5.88 -2.80 9.54
CA VAL A 298 5.39 -2.50 10.89
C VAL A 298 6.54 -2.37 11.88
N GLY A 299 7.52 -3.28 11.84
CA GLY A 299 8.73 -3.18 12.66
C GLY A 299 9.51 -1.88 12.39
N MET A 300 9.60 -1.49 11.12
CA MET A 300 10.28 -0.26 10.73
C MET A 300 9.56 1.01 11.21
N ARG A 301 8.22 1.03 11.18
CA ARG A 301 7.44 2.13 11.79
C ARG A 301 7.64 2.22 13.30
N PHE A 302 7.77 1.08 13.99
CA PHE A 302 8.11 1.07 15.40
C PHE A 302 9.49 1.70 15.66
N PHE A 303 10.49 1.36 14.85
CA PHE A 303 11.81 2.00 14.91
C PHE A 303 11.71 3.52 14.72
N ILE A 304 11.01 4.00 13.69
CA ILE A 304 10.85 5.45 13.41
C ILE A 304 10.21 6.16 14.61
N ALA A 305 9.15 5.58 15.18
CA ALA A 305 8.52 6.12 16.39
C ALA A 305 9.48 6.12 17.59
N GLY A 306 10.27 5.04 17.76
CA GLY A 306 11.30 4.94 18.78
C GLY A 306 12.38 6.01 18.64
N GLU A 307 12.89 6.25 17.43
CA GLU A 307 13.86 7.32 17.16
C GLU A 307 13.29 8.70 17.47
N SER A 308 12.03 8.97 17.11
CA SER A 308 11.38 10.24 17.46
C SER A 308 11.32 10.47 18.97
N VAL A 309 11.09 9.41 19.76
CA VAL A 309 11.16 9.49 21.24
C VAL A 309 12.58 9.74 21.72
N LEU A 310 13.59 9.08 21.14
CA LEU A 310 15.00 9.28 21.48
C LEU A 310 15.48 10.71 21.18
N GLU A 311 15.01 11.32 20.09
CA GLU A 311 15.31 12.72 19.75
C GLU A 311 14.75 13.69 20.79
N GLN A 312 13.53 13.44 21.29
CA GLN A 312 12.89 14.29 22.31
C GLN A 312 13.58 14.22 23.67
N LEU A 313 14.24 13.10 24.00
CA LEU A 313 14.77 12.85 25.35
C LEU A 313 16.11 13.52 25.68
N GLY A 314 16.85 14.11 24.73
CA GLY A 314 18.16 14.67 25.11
C GLY A 314 19.00 15.35 24.03
N ASN A 315 18.38 16.03 23.06
CA ASN A 315 19.08 16.66 21.92
C ASN A 315 20.02 15.71 21.14
N GLY A 316 19.92 14.39 21.37
CA GLY A 316 20.76 13.36 20.74
C GLY A 316 22.10 13.05 21.42
N ASP A 317 22.49 13.70 22.53
CA ASP A 317 23.89 13.63 23.03
C ASP A 317 24.10 12.71 24.25
N GLY A 318 23.05 12.18 24.85
CA GLY A 318 23.17 11.27 26.00
C GLY A 318 23.72 9.89 25.62
N ALA A 319 24.69 9.37 26.38
CA ALA A 319 25.24 8.03 26.17
C ALA A 319 24.15 6.93 26.17
N ASP A 320 23.15 7.06 27.04
CA ASP A 320 22.02 6.13 27.11
C ASP A 320 21.11 6.22 25.88
N VAL A 321 20.94 7.42 25.30
CA VAL A 321 20.17 7.64 24.06
C VAL A 321 20.85 6.90 22.90
N TRP A 322 22.18 7.03 22.79
CA TRP A 322 22.93 6.31 21.76
C TRP A 322 22.91 4.79 21.95
N ARG A 323 23.01 4.29 23.18
CA ARG A 323 22.89 2.85 23.46
C ARG A 323 21.51 2.31 23.06
N ALA A 324 20.44 3.04 23.39
CA ALA A 324 19.09 2.68 22.99
C ALA A 324 18.93 2.67 21.46
N ARG A 325 19.47 3.69 20.78
CA ARG A 325 19.49 3.78 19.31
C ARG A 325 20.20 2.59 18.65
N ILE A 326 21.38 2.20 19.16
CA ILE A 326 22.09 1.02 18.68
C ILE A 326 21.26 -0.24 18.89
N ALA A 327 20.61 -0.38 20.06
CA ALA A 327 19.76 -1.55 20.34
C ALA A 327 18.59 -1.63 19.34
N LEU A 328 17.96 -0.51 19.01
CA LEU A 328 16.91 -0.43 17.98
C LEU A 328 17.44 -0.78 16.59
N LEU A 329 18.59 -0.21 16.19
CA LEU A 329 19.21 -0.50 14.90
C LEU A 329 19.65 -1.97 14.77
N LYS A 330 20.13 -2.60 15.84
CA LYS A 330 20.48 -4.03 15.85
C LYS A 330 19.26 -4.93 15.62
N ILE A 331 18.07 -4.52 16.05
CA ILE A 331 16.82 -5.21 15.72
C ILE A 331 16.52 -5.05 14.22
N VAL A 332 16.66 -3.84 13.67
CA VAL A 332 16.50 -3.57 12.23
C VAL A 332 17.45 -4.43 11.39
N GLU A 333 18.72 -4.53 11.81
CA GLU A 333 19.75 -5.38 11.19
C GLU A 333 19.41 -6.87 11.29
N THR A 334 19.15 -7.37 12.50
CA THR A 334 18.97 -8.81 12.77
C THR A 334 17.73 -9.38 12.10
N ASP A 335 16.62 -8.62 12.15
CA ASP A 335 15.34 -9.06 11.58
C ASP A 335 15.17 -8.61 10.11
N ALA A 336 16.19 -7.97 9.54
CA ALA A 336 16.21 -7.41 8.18
C ALA A 336 14.93 -6.59 7.88
N LEU A 337 14.59 -5.67 8.79
CA LEU A 337 13.33 -4.89 8.73
C LEU A 337 13.34 -3.85 7.60
N PHE A 338 14.51 -3.36 7.24
CA PHE A 338 14.67 -2.35 6.21
C PHE A 338 14.60 -2.97 4.80
N GLY A 339 13.87 -2.31 3.89
CA GLY A 339 13.83 -2.64 2.47
C GLY A 339 13.92 -1.37 1.64
N MET A 340 14.55 -1.44 0.46
CA MET A 340 14.86 -0.27 -0.38
C MET A 340 13.63 0.52 -0.84
N GLU A 341 12.44 -0.08 -0.84
CA GLU A 341 11.18 0.56 -1.24
C GLU A 341 10.59 1.49 -0.15
N GLN A 342 11.15 1.48 1.05
CA GLN A 342 10.63 2.25 2.19
C GLN A 342 11.32 3.63 2.31
N GLU A 343 10.87 4.60 1.51
CA GLU A 343 11.46 5.96 1.47
C GLU A 343 11.49 6.65 2.84
N GLU A 344 10.42 6.54 3.62
CA GLU A 344 10.33 7.12 4.97
C GLU A 344 11.37 6.52 5.92
N ALA A 345 11.54 5.19 5.89
CA ALA A 345 12.55 4.50 6.69
C ALA A 345 13.96 4.90 6.26
N ALA A 346 14.22 4.99 4.95
CA ALA A 346 15.51 5.42 4.42
C ALA A 346 15.83 6.87 4.85
N ALA A 347 14.84 7.77 4.85
CA ALA A 347 15.00 9.14 5.32
C ALA A 347 15.35 9.18 6.83
N CYS A 348 14.64 8.40 7.65
CA CYS A 348 14.92 8.29 9.09
C CYS A 348 16.34 7.74 9.35
N LEU A 349 16.76 6.68 8.65
CA LEU A 349 18.11 6.12 8.82
C LEU A 349 19.20 7.10 8.36
N LYS A 350 18.98 7.84 7.26
CA LYS A 350 19.89 8.92 6.83
C LYS A 350 19.97 10.06 7.85
N GLN A 351 18.87 10.40 8.50
CA GLN A 351 18.88 11.35 9.61
C GLN A 351 19.76 10.83 10.76
N VAL A 352 19.68 9.54 11.10
CA VAL A 352 20.60 8.95 12.09
C VAL A 352 22.06 9.04 11.64
N VAL A 353 22.37 8.76 10.36
CA VAL A 353 23.73 8.96 9.81
C VAL A 353 24.19 10.41 9.99
N ASN A 354 23.33 11.39 9.72
CA ASN A 354 23.64 12.81 9.90
C ASN A 354 23.88 13.16 11.38
N LEU A 355 23.11 12.58 12.30
CA LEU A 355 23.34 12.73 13.74
C LEU A 355 24.71 12.14 14.14
N CYS A 356 25.10 11.00 13.59
CA CYS A 356 26.43 10.44 13.82
C CYS A 356 27.54 11.38 13.33
N ILE A 357 27.40 11.96 12.13
CA ILE A 357 28.39 12.91 11.58
C ILE A 357 28.46 14.17 12.45
N ALA A 358 27.32 14.70 12.88
CA ALA A 358 27.27 15.85 13.77
C ALA A 358 27.97 15.55 15.11
N ALA A 359 27.68 14.39 15.72
CA ALA A 359 28.31 13.95 16.96
C ALA A 359 29.83 13.75 16.83
N LEU A 360 30.32 13.25 15.68
CA LEU A 360 31.76 13.16 15.38
C LEU A 360 32.42 14.52 15.12
N GLY A 361 31.63 15.53 14.74
CA GLY A 361 32.09 16.87 14.39
C GLY A 361 32.09 17.88 15.53
N SER A 362 31.24 17.68 16.54
CA SER A 362 31.11 18.58 17.68
C SER A 362 32.39 18.61 18.52
N PRO A 363 32.95 19.80 18.82
CA PRO A 363 34.02 19.89 19.81
C PRO A 363 33.49 19.42 21.18
N PRO A 364 34.29 18.76 22.01
CA PRO A 364 33.85 18.27 23.32
C PRO A 364 33.30 19.44 24.14
N SER A 365 32.00 19.39 24.47
CA SER A 365 31.18 20.47 25.01
C SER A 365 31.56 20.98 26.42
N GLY A 366 32.78 20.72 26.88
CA GLY A 366 33.31 21.12 28.20
C GLY A 366 34.30 22.29 28.18
N SER A 367 34.65 22.85 27.02
CA SER A 367 35.64 23.93 26.90
C SER A 367 35.02 25.33 26.71
N GLN A 368 33.95 25.64 27.44
CA GLN A 368 33.51 27.03 27.52
C GLN A 368 34.49 27.85 28.37
N SER A 369 35.45 28.47 27.68
CA SER A 369 36.01 29.79 27.97
C SER A 369 36.36 30.08 29.45
N LEU A 370 37.55 29.67 29.88
CA LEU A 370 38.34 30.50 30.80
C LEU A 370 39.81 30.53 30.33
N THR A 371 40.15 31.64 29.69
CA THR A 371 41.49 32.16 29.34
C THR A 371 42.26 31.53 28.17
N PRO A 372 42.95 32.34 27.34
CA PRO A 372 43.68 31.89 26.15
C PRO A 372 45.13 31.45 26.42
N ASP A 373 45.57 31.36 27.68
CA ASP A 373 46.98 31.14 27.99
C ASP A 373 47.23 29.86 28.78
N VAL A 374 48.23 29.12 28.28
CA VAL A 374 48.80 27.87 28.78
C VAL A 374 48.10 26.59 28.31
N PHE A 375 48.65 26.10 27.19
CA PHE A 375 48.70 24.70 26.76
C PHE A 375 48.93 23.73 27.92
N SER A 376 47.85 23.29 28.56
CA SER A 376 47.87 22.11 29.42
C SER A 376 47.34 20.93 28.61
N LEU A 377 48.28 20.22 27.97
CA LEU A 377 48.15 18.89 27.39
C LEU A 377 47.80 17.87 28.49
N SER A 378 46.61 17.96 29.08
CA SER A 378 46.01 16.90 29.87
C SER A 378 44.85 16.36 29.04
N TYR A 379 44.93 15.19 28.39
CA TYR A 379 44.66 13.85 28.94
C TYR A 379 43.40 13.71 29.81
N VAL A 380 42.63 14.78 30.03
CA VAL A 380 41.33 14.77 30.67
C VAL A 380 40.27 14.83 29.57
N CYS A 381 39.74 13.66 29.21
CA CYS A 381 38.36 13.45 28.74
C CYS A 381 38.17 11.95 28.37
N ARG A 382 38.45 11.05 29.32
CA ARG A 382 38.19 9.61 29.13
C ARG A 382 36.69 9.28 29.05
N ASP A 383 35.83 10.15 29.58
CA ASP A 383 34.37 9.99 29.51
C ASP A 383 33.77 10.39 28.14
N SER A 384 34.46 11.22 27.34
CA SER A 384 34.01 11.55 25.97
C SER A 384 34.32 10.44 24.95
N GLY A 385 35.35 9.62 25.19
CA GLY A 385 35.72 8.52 24.30
C GLY A 385 34.63 7.44 24.18
N ALA A 386 33.93 7.17 25.28
CA ALA A 386 32.83 6.21 25.29
C ALA A 386 31.68 6.60 24.36
N ASN A 387 31.47 7.90 24.11
CA ASN A 387 30.43 8.34 23.19
C ASN A 387 30.85 8.17 21.72
N ILE A 388 32.13 8.42 21.39
CA ILE A 388 32.65 8.27 20.03
C ILE A 388 32.62 6.79 19.59
N ASP A 389 33.01 5.87 20.48
CA ASP A 389 32.96 4.43 20.20
C ASP A 389 31.53 3.97 19.86
N VAL A 390 30.55 4.46 20.62
CA VAL A 390 29.12 4.17 20.43
C VAL A 390 28.61 4.77 19.11
N VAL A 391 29.05 5.97 18.73
CA VAL A 391 28.70 6.56 17.43
C VAL A 391 29.28 5.74 16.27
N PHE A 392 30.53 5.28 16.36
CA PHE A 392 31.11 4.40 15.36
C PHE A 392 30.43 3.02 15.32
N GLU A 393 30.03 2.48 16.47
CA GLU A 393 29.23 1.24 16.51
C GLU A 393 27.87 1.45 15.81
N THR A 394 27.24 2.61 15.98
CA THR A 394 26.01 2.96 15.26
C THR A 394 26.23 2.95 13.75
N LEU A 395 27.32 3.57 13.27
CA LEU A 395 27.70 3.57 11.86
C LEU A 395 28.00 2.17 11.33
N CYS A 396 28.63 1.30 12.13
CA CYS A 396 28.84 -0.10 11.78
C CYS A 396 27.52 -0.82 11.52
N VAL A 397 26.55 -0.69 12.43
CA VAL A 397 25.23 -1.31 12.29
C VAL A 397 24.51 -0.78 11.05
N LEU A 398 24.50 0.54 10.85
CA LEU A 398 23.89 1.17 9.67
C LEU A 398 24.54 0.69 8.36
N THR A 399 25.86 0.51 8.32
CA THR A 399 26.56 0.03 7.11
C THR A 399 26.19 -1.41 6.78
N ARG A 400 25.83 -2.21 7.79
CA ARG A 400 25.37 -3.60 7.60
C ARG A 400 23.90 -3.69 7.23
N ILE A 401 23.07 -2.75 7.69
CA ILE A 401 21.69 -2.61 7.25
C ILE A 401 21.67 -2.32 5.75
N ASP A 402 22.36 -1.26 5.33
CA ASP A 402 22.55 -0.92 3.92
C ASP A 402 23.73 0.06 3.76
N HIS A 403 24.74 -0.33 2.97
CA HIS A 403 25.92 0.48 2.72
C HIS A 403 25.58 1.80 2.01
N ASP A 404 24.55 1.81 1.17
CA ASP A 404 24.17 2.99 0.38
C ASP A 404 23.62 4.12 1.26
N LEU A 405 23.21 3.82 2.50
CA LEU A 405 22.85 4.82 3.51
C LEU A 405 24.05 5.65 3.96
N ILE A 406 25.24 5.04 4.01
CA ILE A 406 26.47 5.65 4.54
C ILE A 406 27.40 6.12 3.43
N ASP A 407 27.37 5.51 2.24
CA ASP A 407 28.30 5.82 1.14
C ASP A 407 28.46 7.34 0.85
N PRO A 408 27.38 8.14 0.78
CA PRO A 408 27.49 9.59 0.54
C PRO A 408 28.23 10.34 1.65
N SER A 409 28.22 9.79 2.87
CA SER A 409 28.77 10.37 4.08
C SER A 409 30.19 9.93 4.41
N ILE A 410 30.69 8.88 3.74
CA ILE A 410 32.06 8.36 3.94
C ILE A 410 33.14 9.46 3.85
N PRO A 411 33.11 10.41 2.89
CA PRO A 411 34.10 11.49 2.82
C PRO A 411 34.15 12.37 4.07
N SER A 412 33.04 12.49 4.81
CA SER A 412 32.96 13.24 6.07
C SER A 412 33.37 12.40 7.28
N ILE A 413 33.24 11.07 7.20
CA ILE A 413 33.54 10.12 8.29
C ILE A 413 35.04 9.81 8.34
N ILE A 414 35.70 9.56 7.18
CA ILE A 414 37.11 9.15 7.14
C ILE A 414 38.05 10.15 7.85
N PRO A 415 37.95 11.48 7.65
CA PRO A 415 38.78 12.44 8.36
C PRO A 415 38.65 12.35 9.90
N ARG A 416 37.49 11.91 10.40
CA ARG A 416 37.25 11.74 11.84
C ARG A 416 37.93 10.49 12.39
N ILE A 417 37.99 9.43 11.60
CA ILE A 417 38.74 8.21 11.94
C ILE A 417 40.24 8.50 11.98
N LEU A 418 40.76 9.39 11.13
CA LEU A 418 42.17 9.82 11.17
C LEU A 418 42.56 10.51 12.48
N THR A 419 41.62 11.21 13.11
CA THR A 419 41.84 11.87 14.41
C THR A 419 41.53 10.98 15.61
N ASP A 420 40.96 9.79 15.37
CA ASP A 420 40.62 8.85 16.43
C ASP A 420 41.89 8.18 16.96
N SER A 421 42.06 8.23 18.29
CA SER A 421 43.20 7.62 18.99
C SER A 421 42.84 6.22 19.55
N CYS A 422 41.68 5.67 19.17
CA CYS A 422 41.22 4.36 19.61
C CYS A 422 42.13 3.22 19.07
N PRO A 423 42.36 2.15 19.86
CA PRO A 423 43.14 0.99 19.43
C PRO A 423 42.63 0.38 18.12
N SER A 424 43.52 -0.35 17.43
CA SER A 424 43.27 -1.01 16.13
C SER A 424 42.13 -2.06 16.12
N THR A 425 41.49 -2.32 17.26
CA THR A 425 40.37 -3.26 17.42
C THR A 425 39.04 -2.58 17.79
N GLY A 426 38.98 -1.25 17.83
CA GLY A 426 37.78 -0.50 18.18
C GLY A 426 36.70 -0.47 17.09
N PRO A 427 35.52 0.10 17.38
CA PRO A 427 34.42 0.21 16.42
C PRO A 427 34.79 0.97 15.13
N SER A 428 35.66 1.98 15.21
CA SER A 428 36.17 2.71 14.03
C SER A 428 37.00 1.82 13.10
N ALA A 429 37.85 0.95 13.65
CA ALA A 429 38.58 -0.05 12.87
C ALA A 429 37.65 -1.10 12.24
N GLN A 430 36.60 -1.48 12.97
CA GLN A 430 35.56 -2.39 12.44
C GLN A 430 34.80 -1.75 11.27
N LEU A 431 34.42 -0.47 11.38
CA LEU A 431 33.75 0.27 10.32
C LEU A 431 34.61 0.29 9.04
N LEU A 432 35.90 0.61 9.16
CA LEU A 432 36.84 0.57 8.03
C LEU A 432 36.91 -0.81 7.39
N SER A 433 36.88 -1.88 8.21
CA SER A 433 36.88 -3.25 7.69
C SER A 433 35.60 -3.57 6.91
N ILE A 434 34.43 -3.09 7.37
CA ILE A 434 33.15 -3.28 6.69
C ILE A 434 33.15 -2.53 5.35
N ILE A 435 33.54 -1.25 5.36
CA ILE A 435 33.61 -0.40 4.15
C ILE A 435 34.58 -1.00 3.12
N LEU A 436 35.78 -1.41 3.55
CA LEU A 436 36.75 -2.04 2.66
C LEU A 436 36.21 -3.34 2.04
N THR A 437 35.55 -4.18 2.85
CA THR A 437 34.95 -5.42 2.37
C THR A 437 33.90 -5.14 1.30
N TYR A 438 33.02 -4.17 1.51
CA TYR A 438 32.03 -3.75 0.52
C TYR A 438 32.67 -3.28 -0.79
N HIS A 439 33.64 -2.35 -0.73
CA HIS A 439 34.28 -1.80 -1.92
C HIS A 439 35.11 -2.83 -2.69
N ASN A 440 35.69 -3.82 -1.99
CA ASN A 440 36.34 -4.96 -2.63
C ASN A 440 35.31 -5.83 -3.37
N THR A 441 34.26 -6.27 -2.68
CA THR A 441 33.22 -7.14 -3.26
C THR A 441 32.49 -6.48 -4.45
N THR A 442 32.22 -5.18 -4.37
CA THR A 442 31.53 -4.42 -5.43
C THR A 442 32.47 -3.86 -6.52
N ARG A 443 33.78 -4.15 -6.44
CA ARG A 443 34.80 -3.65 -7.38
C ARG A 443 34.85 -2.12 -7.48
N THR A 444 34.60 -1.44 -6.37
CA THR A 444 34.65 0.03 -6.24
C THR A 444 35.82 0.51 -5.37
N LEU A 445 36.85 -0.34 -5.21
CA LEU A 445 38.07 -0.04 -4.45
C LEU A 445 38.78 1.27 -4.87
N PRO A 446 38.89 1.63 -6.17
CA PRO A 446 39.48 2.92 -6.57
C PRO A 446 38.75 4.13 -5.98
N THR A 447 37.42 4.05 -5.85
CA THR A 447 36.61 5.09 -5.22
C THR A 447 36.96 5.22 -3.74
N HIS A 448 37.07 4.10 -3.02
CA HIS A 448 37.48 4.09 -1.61
C HIS A 448 38.88 4.69 -1.40
N LEU A 449 39.86 4.26 -2.21
CA LEU A 449 41.22 4.79 -2.17
C LEU A 449 41.26 6.29 -2.43
N SER A 450 40.49 6.78 -3.41
CA SER A 450 40.41 8.22 -3.69
C SER A 450 39.88 9.01 -2.49
N ARG A 451 38.89 8.48 -1.75
CA ARG A 451 38.33 9.09 -0.55
C ARG A 451 39.34 9.10 0.61
N ILE A 452 40.10 8.01 0.80
CA ILE A 452 41.19 7.94 1.78
C ILE A 452 42.26 8.99 1.45
N LEU A 453 42.73 9.04 0.21
CA LEU A 453 43.75 10.00 -0.22
C LEU A 453 43.25 11.44 -0.06
N ALA A 454 42.00 11.72 -0.45
CA ALA A 454 41.40 13.04 -0.27
C ALA A 454 41.37 13.46 1.21
N SER A 455 41.08 12.54 2.13
CA SER A 455 41.08 12.83 3.57
C SER A 455 42.47 13.12 4.13
N LEU A 456 43.51 12.43 3.63
CA LEU A 456 44.91 12.64 4.03
C LEU A 456 45.48 13.97 3.51
N LEU A 457 44.93 14.48 2.41
CA LEU A 457 45.36 15.73 1.79
C LEU A 457 44.66 16.97 2.38
N GLN A 458 43.68 16.80 3.27
CA GLN A 458 43.05 17.94 3.94
C GLN A 458 44.05 18.62 4.89
N PRO A 459 44.11 19.96 4.93
CA PRO A 459 45.01 20.67 5.83
C PRO A 459 44.64 20.38 7.29
N PRO A 460 45.62 20.12 8.18
CA PRO A 460 45.34 19.78 9.56
C PRO A 460 44.61 20.95 10.25
N PRO A 461 43.60 20.67 11.08
CA PRO A 461 42.81 21.71 11.75
C PRO A 461 43.59 22.48 12.83
N THR A 462 44.78 22.01 13.25
CA THR A 462 45.59 22.61 14.31
C THR A 462 46.93 23.14 13.78
N ALA A 463 47.47 24.17 14.44
CA ALA A 463 48.75 24.79 14.11
C ALA A 463 49.98 23.91 14.38
N HIS A 464 49.82 22.68 14.92
CA HIS A 464 50.92 21.80 15.30
C HIS A 464 50.93 20.49 14.49
N ILE A 465 51.60 20.55 13.34
CA ILE A 465 51.85 19.41 12.43
C ILE A 465 52.39 18.15 13.18
N PRO A 466 53.33 18.24 14.14
CA PRO A 466 53.86 17.04 14.81
C PRO A 466 52.81 16.27 15.61
N THR A 467 51.89 16.98 16.26
CA THR A 467 50.82 16.38 17.07
C THR A 467 49.80 15.70 16.15
N PHE A 468 49.40 16.37 15.07
CA PHE A 468 48.52 15.77 14.06
C PHE A 468 49.14 14.52 13.45
N TYR A 469 50.43 14.57 13.07
CA TYR A 469 51.15 13.41 12.53
C TYR A 469 51.14 12.23 13.50
N THR A 470 51.40 12.49 14.80
CA THR A 470 51.39 11.46 15.84
C THR A 470 50.01 10.81 15.99
N HIS A 471 48.93 11.60 15.99
CA HIS A 471 47.57 11.07 16.06
C HIS A 471 47.18 10.30 14.79
N ALA A 472 47.44 10.87 13.61
CA ALA A 472 47.12 10.23 12.35
C ALA A 472 47.82 8.88 12.19
N THR A 473 49.11 8.80 12.54
CA THR A 473 49.88 7.53 12.47
C THR A 473 49.43 6.50 13.51
N ALA A 474 48.82 6.92 14.62
CA ALA A 474 48.20 6.03 15.60
C ALA A 474 46.77 5.61 15.22
N SER A 475 46.16 6.24 14.21
CA SER A 475 44.75 6.02 13.87
C SER A 475 44.47 4.63 13.28
N PRO A 476 43.24 4.12 13.42
CA PRO A 476 42.80 2.89 12.77
C PRO A 476 42.98 2.87 11.24
N LEU A 477 42.94 4.03 10.58
CA LEU A 477 43.08 4.13 9.13
C LEU A 477 44.52 3.86 8.67
N LEU A 478 45.52 4.27 9.45
CA LEU A 478 46.94 4.04 9.15
C LEU A 478 47.53 2.87 9.96
N ALA A 479 46.71 2.17 10.75
CA ALA A 479 47.13 0.98 11.46
C ALA A 479 47.59 -0.10 10.49
N HIS A 480 48.70 -0.76 10.82
CA HIS A 480 49.31 -1.80 9.99
C HIS A 480 48.31 -2.88 9.54
N GLY A 481 47.41 -3.30 10.44
CA GLY A 481 46.39 -4.30 10.13
C GLY A 481 45.34 -3.85 9.11
N HIS A 482 45.00 -2.57 9.04
CA HIS A 482 44.10 -2.06 8.00
C HIS A 482 44.82 -1.93 6.66
N LEU A 483 46.04 -1.37 6.66
CA LEU A 483 46.85 -1.20 5.45
C LEU A 483 47.19 -2.54 4.78
N ASP A 484 47.48 -3.56 5.56
CA ASP A 484 47.74 -4.91 5.05
C ASP A 484 46.47 -5.58 4.47
N LYS A 485 45.28 -5.27 5.01
CA LYS A 485 44.01 -5.67 4.37
C LYS A 485 43.77 -4.90 3.08
N LEU A 486 44.03 -3.59 3.07
CA LEU A 486 43.86 -2.71 1.93
C LEU A 486 44.78 -3.08 0.76
N ALA A 487 46.02 -3.50 1.06
CA ALA A 487 46.98 -3.95 0.05
C ALA A 487 46.63 -5.32 -0.57
N ARG A 488 45.85 -6.13 0.15
CA ARG A 488 45.41 -7.46 -0.30
C ARG A 488 44.08 -7.43 -1.08
N ALA A 489 43.23 -6.46 -0.79
CA ALA A 489 42.03 -6.14 -1.55
C ALA A 489 42.41 -5.53 -2.90
#